data_AF-S2JLI1-F1
#
_entry.id   AF-S2JLI1-F1
#
_cell.length_a   1.000
_cell.length_b   1.000
_cell.length_c   1.000
_cell.angle_alpha   90.00
_cell.angle_beta   90.00
_cell.angle_gamma   90.00
#
_symmetry.space_group_name_H-M   'P 1'
#
loop_
_entity.id
_entity.type
_entity.pdbx_description
1 polymer ?
#
loop_
_entity_poly.entity_id
_entity_poly.type
_entity_poly.pdbx_seq_one_letter_code
_entity_poly.pdbx_strand_id
1 'polypeptide(L)'
;LKRREAEGRLIVTTIDEFKTSKTCNLCLSDGLTIIKTDKFKGVGVVCCHHCKQLWQRDVNASNNMMTISKAVWSGQGRSQVFTLERHIS
;
A
#
# COMPACT_ATOMS: atom_id res chain seq x y z
N LEU A 1 13.92 -9.48 -11.75
CA LEU A 1 13.03 -10.42 -11.03
C LEU A 1 12.75 -11.67 -11.87
N LYS A 2 12.38 -11.54 -13.15
CA LYS A 2 12.11 -12.67 -14.06
C LYS A 2 13.19 -13.75 -14.16
N ARG A 3 14.48 -13.37 -14.15
CA ARG A 3 15.58 -14.38 -14.09
C ARG A 3 15.53 -15.23 -12.81
N ARG A 4 15.31 -14.61 -11.64
CA ARG A 4 15.23 -15.33 -10.36
C ARG A 4 14.00 -16.25 -10.30
N GLU A 5 12.90 -15.79 -10.88
CA GLU A 5 11.67 -16.58 -11.06
C GLU A 5 11.92 -17.84 -11.90
N ALA A 6 12.58 -17.69 -13.06
CA ALA A 6 12.92 -18.81 -13.95
C ALA A 6 13.85 -19.84 -13.29
N GLU A 7 14.65 -19.42 -12.32
CA GLU A 7 15.53 -20.28 -11.53
C GLU A 7 14.84 -20.90 -10.29
N GLY A 8 13.52 -20.70 -10.12
CA GLY A 8 12.76 -21.22 -8.97
C GLY A 8 13.13 -20.61 -7.62
N ARG A 9 13.81 -19.46 -7.61
CA ARG A 9 14.27 -18.82 -6.38
C ARG A 9 13.21 -17.95 -5.73
N LEU A 10 13.28 -17.81 -4.41
CA LEU A 10 12.47 -16.83 -3.69
C LEU A 10 12.73 -15.42 -4.25
N ILE A 11 11.64 -14.74 -4.62
CA ILE A 11 11.69 -13.37 -5.13
C ILE A 11 11.42 -12.44 -3.97
N VAL A 12 12.42 -11.60 -3.66
CA VAL A 12 12.30 -10.54 -2.66
C VAL A 12 12.45 -9.20 -3.37
N THR A 13 11.50 -8.30 -3.13
CA THR A 13 11.56 -6.92 -3.61
C THR A 13 11.51 -5.97 -2.42
N THR A 14 12.46 -5.05 -2.36
CA THR A 14 12.45 -3.96 -1.38
C THR A 14 11.55 -2.85 -1.88
N ILE A 15 10.69 -2.34 -1.02
CA ILE A 15 9.65 -1.36 -1.38
C ILE A 15 9.69 -0.22 -0.38
N ASP A 16 9.76 1.01 -0.89
CA ASP A 16 9.50 2.21 -0.10
C ASP A 16 8.04 2.19 0.39
N GLU A 17 7.82 2.35 1.69
CA GLU A 17 6.49 2.30 2.31
C GLU A 17 5.64 3.57 2.10
N PHE A 18 6.13 4.57 1.36
CA PHE A 18 5.43 5.84 1.15
C PHE A 18 3.95 5.65 0.79
N LYS A 19 3.09 6.30 1.59
CA LYS A 19 1.62 6.26 1.53
C LYS A 19 0.93 4.89 1.68
N THR A 20 1.66 3.79 1.85
CA THR A 20 1.05 2.43 1.91
C THR A 20 -0.01 2.29 3.00
N SER A 21 0.17 2.92 4.16
CA SER A 21 -0.82 2.91 5.26
C SER A 21 -1.90 3.99 5.17
N LYS A 22 -1.83 4.89 4.18
CA LYS A 22 -2.73 6.05 4.00
C LYS A 22 -3.62 5.95 2.76
N THR A 23 -3.22 5.15 1.77
CA THR A 23 -4.02 4.87 0.58
C THR A 23 -4.88 3.63 0.81
N CYS A 24 -6.17 3.69 0.46
CA CYS A 24 -7.05 2.53 0.49
C CYS A 24 -6.64 1.52 -0.58
N ASN A 25 -6.36 0.28 -0.20
CA ASN A 25 -5.95 -0.75 -1.15
C ASN A 25 -7.03 -1.08 -2.20
N LEU A 26 -8.30 -0.97 -1.84
CA LEU A 26 -9.42 -1.33 -2.72
C LEU A 26 -9.66 -0.30 -3.84
N CYS A 27 -9.62 1.00 -3.51
CA CYS A 27 -9.98 2.07 -4.46
C CYS A 27 -8.85 3.06 -4.77
N LEU A 28 -7.67 2.85 -4.20
CA LEU A 28 -6.47 3.67 -4.37
C LEU A 28 -6.63 5.16 -4.01
N SER A 29 -7.64 5.52 -3.22
CA SER A 29 -7.76 6.87 -2.68
C SER A 29 -7.00 7.04 -1.37
N ASP A 30 -6.37 8.20 -1.22
CA ASP A 30 -5.62 8.70 -0.08
C ASP A 30 -6.52 9.11 1.11
N GLY A 31 -7.84 8.95 1.00
CA GLY A 31 -8.83 9.37 1.99
C GLY A 31 -9.11 8.34 3.09
N LEU A 32 -8.09 7.82 3.77
CA LEU A 32 -8.24 6.97 4.96
C LEU A 32 -8.26 7.80 6.25
N THR A 33 -9.26 7.54 7.10
CA THR A 33 -9.38 8.18 8.43
C THR A 33 -9.32 7.14 9.53
N ILE A 34 -8.59 7.45 10.60
CA ILE A 34 -8.52 6.62 11.79
C ILE A 34 -9.87 6.60 12.50
N ILE A 35 -10.38 5.39 12.75
CA ILE A 35 -11.57 5.22 13.57
C ILE A 35 -11.15 5.25 15.04
N LYS A 36 -11.56 6.30 15.75
CA LYS A 36 -11.37 6.42 17.20
C LYS A 36 -12.55 5.78 17.92
N THR A 37 -12.26 5.04 18.98
CA THR A 37 -13.26 4.45 19.86
C THR A 37 -12.82 4.67 21.30
N ASP A 38 -13.76 4.96 22.19
CA ASP A 38 -13.46 5.30 23.59
C ASP A 38 -12.77 4.16 24.34
N LYS A 39 -12.96 2.91 23.87
CA LYS A 39 -12.39 1.70 24.47
C LYS A 39 -11.07 1.26 23.85
N PHE A 40 -10.62 1.91 22.77
CA PHE A 40 -9.41 1.52 22.05
C PHE A 40 -8.55 2.75 21.72
N LYS A 41 -7.42 2.87 22.43
CA LYS A 41 -6.38 3.85 22.10
C LYS A 41 -5.49 3.24 21.02
N GLY A 42 -5.66 3.65 19.77
CA GLY A 42 -4.79 3.20 18.69
C GLY A 42 -5.16 3.74 17.32
N VAL A 43 -4.26 3.50 16.36
CA VAL A 43 -4.43 3.83 14.94
C VAL A 43 -4.64 2.58 14.08
N GLY A 44 -5.03 1.48 14.71
CA GLY A 44 -5.07 0.15 14.11
C GLY A 44 -6.23 -0.09 13.14
N VAL A 45 -7.27 0.75 13.15
CA VAL A 45 -8.42 0.65 12.25
C VAL A 45 -8.63 1.96 11.51
N VAL A 46 -8.79 1.87 10.20
CA VAL A 46 -9.01 3.01 9.30
C VAL A 46 -10.20 2.76 8.39
N CYS A 47 -10.91 3.82 8.02
CA CYS A 47 -12.03 3.78 7.09
C CYS A 47 -11.73 4.65 5.86
N CYS A 48 -11.99 4.13 4.68
CA CYS A 48 -11.90 4.89 3.44
C CYS A 48 -13.15 5.76 3.24
N HIS A 49 -12.96 7.06 3.05
CA HIS A 49 -14.08 7.97 2.81
C HIS A 49 -14.78 7.74 1.47
N HIS A 50 -14.08 7.18 0.48
CA HIS A 50 -14.61 6.99 -0.87
C HIS A 50 -15.42 5.71 -1.01
N CYS A 51 -14.82 4.56 -0.68
CA CYS A 51 -15.48 3.26 -0.82
C CYS A 51 -16.08 2.72 0.49
N LYS A 52 -15.94 3.45 1.61
CA LYS A 52 -16.43 3.06 2.95
C LYS A 52 -15.84 1.77 3.51
N GLN A 53 -14.82 1.21 2.86
CA GLN A 53 -14.13 0.02 3.34
C GLN A 53 -13.40 0.31 4.66
N LEU A 54 -13.63 -0.57 5.64
CA LEU A 54 -12.90 -0.63 6.90
C LEU A 54 -11.68 -1.55 6.75
N TRP A 55 -10.56 -1.13 7.32
CA TRP A 55 -9.32 -1.89 7.29
C TRP A 55 -8.69 -1.95 8.67
N GLN A 56 -8.11 -3.10 9.00
CA GLN A 56 -6.95 -3.08 9.89
C GLN A 56 -5.81 -2.40 9.13
N ARG A 57 -5.20 -1.36 9.73
CA ARG A 57 -4.31 -0.43 9.05
C ARG A 57 -3.08 -1.13 8.45
N ASP A 58 -2.52 -2.10 9.16
CA ASP A 58 -1.31 -2.81 8.72
C ASP A 58 -1.63 -3.83 7.63
N VAL A 59 -2.80 -4.48 7.67
CA VAL A 59 -3.32 -5.29 6.57
C VAL A 59 -3.46 -4.45 5.31
N ASN A 60 -4.06 -3.25 5.39
CA ASN A 60 -4.14 -2.34 4.24
C ASN A 60 -2.74 -1.97 3.70
N ALA A 61 -1.81 -1.62 4.59
CA ALA A 61 -0.44 -1.29 4.19
C ALA A 61 0.27 -2.47 3.51
N SER A 62 0.16 -3.67 4.08
CA SER A 62 0.75 -4.89 3.53
C SER A 62 0.18 -5.25 2.15
N ASN A 63 -1.13 -5.10 1.96
CA ASN A 63 -1.78 -5.31 0.67
C ASN A 63 -1.31 -4.28 -0.36
N ASN A 64 -1.11 -3.02 0.03
CA ASN A 64 -0.54 -2.01 -0.86
C ASN A 64 0.92 -2.33 -1.25
N MET A 65 1.74 -2.77 -0.29
CA MET A 65 3.11 -3.23 -0.60
C MET A 65 3.09 -4.44 -1.55
N MET A 66 2.15 -5.36 -1.40
CA MET A 66 1.96 -6.48 -2.32
C MET A 66 1.53 -6.02 -3.71
N THR A 67 0.57 -5.08 -3.82
CA THR A 67 0.15 -4.48 -5.10
C THR A 67 1.33 -3.84 -5.82
N ILE A 68 2.14 -3.04 -5.10
CA ILE A 68 3.37 -2.44 -5.65
C ILE A 68 4.36 -3.53 -6.09
N SER A 69 4.57 -4.55 -5.25
CA SER A 69 5.48 -5.67 -5.56
C SER A 69 5.11 -6.34 -6.88
N LYS A 70 3.82 -6.63 -7.07
CA LYS A 70 3.30 -7.27 -8.27
C LYS A 70 3.50 -6.40 -9.51
N ALA A 71 3.23 -5.09 -9.41
CA ALA A 71 3.42 -4.15 -10.51
C ALA A 71 4.90 -4.00 -10.92
N VAL A 72 5.81 -3.95 -9.95
CA VAL A 72 7.26 -3.94 -10.23
C VAL A 72 7.69 -5.26 -10.86
N TRP A 73 7.19 -6.39 -10.36
CA TRP A 73 7.49 -7.71 -10.89
C TRP A 73 6.95 -7.94 -12.30
N SER A 74 5.80 -7.36 -12.65
CA SER A 74 5.21 -7.40 -14.00
C SER A 74 5.85 -6.41 -14.98
N GLY A 75 6.75 -5.53 -14.52
CA GLY A 75 7.38 -4.50 -15.35
C GLY A 75 6.55 -3.23 -15.55
N GLN A 76 5.40 -3.11 -14.88
CA GLN A 76 4.56 -1.90 -14.90
C GLN A 76 5.15 -0.77 -14.04
N GLY A 77 6.12 -1.07 -13.19
CA GLY A 77 6.72 -0.11 -12.28
C GLY A 77 5.81 0.21 -11.08
N ARG A 78 6.12 1.28 -10.36
CA ARG A 78 5.39 1.70 -9.16
C ARG A 78 4.27 2.68 -9.53
N SER A 79 3.05 2.42 -9.06
CA SER A 79 1.91 3.32 -9.27
C SER A 79 2.16 4.70 -8.67
N GLN A 80 1.75 5.77 -9.38
CA GLN A 80 1.97 7.16 -9.00
C GLN A 80 1.42 7.52 -7.61
N VAL A 81 0.29 6.93 -7.21
CA VAL A 81 -0.29 7.15 -5.88
C VAL A 81 0.67 6.81 -4.73
N PHE A 82 1.61 5.90 -4.98
CA PHE A 82 2.63 5.49 -4.02
C PHE A 82 3.98 6.16 -4.26
N THR A 83 4.09 7.10 -5.18
CA THR A 83 5.33 7.80 -5.51
C THR A 83 5.30 9.19 -4.90
N LEU A 84 6.44 9.65 -4.40
CA LEU A 84 6.60 11.04 -3.97
C LEU A 84 6.62 11.92 -5.22
N GLU A 85 5.66 12.84 -5.35
CA GLU A 85 5.76 13.90 -6.36
C GLU A 85 6.97 14.78 -6.00
N ARG A 86 8.06 14.60 -6.72
CA ARG A 86 9.20 15.51 -6.64
C ARG A 86 8.82 16.73 -7.47
N HIS A 87 8.33 17.77 -6.82
CA HIS A 87 8.41 19.11 -7.41
C HIS A 87 9.89 19.46 -7.50
N ILE A 88 10.47 19.33 -8.70
CA ILE A 88 11.77 19.92 -8.99
C ILE A 88 11.49 21.42 -9.10
N SER A 89 11.78 22.13 -8.01
CA SER A 89 11.87 23.59 -7.96
C SER A 89 13.08 24.08 -8.74
#